data_AF-A0A485N7T5-F1
#
_entry.id   AF-A0A485N7T5-F1
#
_cell.length_a   1.000
_cell.length_b   1.000
_cell.length_c   1.000
_cell.angle_alpha   90.00
_cell.angle_beta   90.00
_cell.angle_gamma   90.00
#
_symmetry.space_group_name_H-M   'P 1'
#
loop_
_entity.id
_entity.type
_entity.pdbx_description
1 polymer ?
#
loop_
_entity_poly.entity_id
_entity_poly.type
_entity_poly.pdbx_seq_one_letter_code
_entity_poly.pdbx_strand_id
1 'polypeptide(L)'
;MEINSYFSILTLNENGLNTPIKIHSVTEWIRKQDPSVCYFQETHLRPKGTFRLKVRGWRTIHNANGLQKKARAAILTSDNLDLIFLNFT
;
A
#
# COMPACT_ATOMS: atom_id res chain seq x y z
N MET A 1 29.55 10.50 6.84
CA MET A 1 28.66 9.52 6.19
C MET A 1 27.33 10.23 6.05
N GLU A 2 27.06 10.86 4.91
CA GLU A 2 25.77 11.53 4.71
C GLU A 2 24.68 10.46 4.71
N ILE A 3 23.76 10.57 5.67
CA ILE A 3 22.50 9.85 5.59
C ILE A 3 21.74 10.54 4.46
N ASN A 4 21.85 9.99 3.25
CA ASN A 4 21.09 10.44 2.11
C ASN A 4 19.60 10.22 2.41
N SER A 5 18.96 11.23 3.00
CA SER A 5 17.56 11.20 3.40
C SER A 5 16.66 11.43 2.19
N TYR A 6 16.79 10.58 1.17
CA TYR A 6 15.89 10.59 0.03
C TYR A 6 14.58 9.94 0.43
N PHE A 7 13.53 10.75 0.42
CA PHE A 7 12.16 10.27 0.60
C PHE A 7 11.60 9.87 -0.78
N SER A 8 11.29 8.59 -0.95
CA SER A 8 10.78 8.05 -2.21
C SER A 8 9.31 7.68 -2.10
N ILE A 9 8.50 8.17 -3.04
CA ILE A 9 7.08 7.85 -3.17
C ILE A 9 6.89 7.06 -4.44
N LEU A 10 6.21 5.93 -4.33
CA LEU A 10 5.88 5.07 -5.46
C LEU A 10 4.37 5.01 -5.64
N THR A 11 3.88 5.26 -6.86
CA THR A 11 2.44 5.17 -7.18
C THR A 11 2.21 4.09 -8.22
N LEU A 12 1.24 3.19 -7.97
CA LEU A 12 0.87 2.09 -8.85
C LEU A 12 -0.63 2.08 -9.07
N ASN A 13 -1.05 1.83 -10.31
CA ASN A 13 -2.41 1.43 -10.61
C ASN A 13 -2.43 -0.07 -10.95
N GLU A 14 -3.03 -0.86 -10.07
CA GLU A 14 -2.97 -2.34 -10.13
C GLU A 14 -4.23 -2.98 -10.72
N ASN A 15 -5.25 -2.18 -11.07
CA ASN A 15 -6.55 -2.63 -11.59
C ASN A 15 -7.02 -3.97 -10.97
N GLY A 16 -7.12 -3.97 -9.63
CA GLY A 16 -7.46 -5.14 -8.83
C GLY A 16 -6.26 -5.97 -8.34
N LEU A 17 -6.00 -5.89 -7.04
CA LEU A 17 -5.07 -6.70 -6.24
C LEU A 17 -5.77 -7.82 -5.45
N ASN A 18 -6.94 -8.27 -5.89
CA ASN A 18 -7.78 -9.20 -5.12
C ASN A 18 -7.36 -10.68 -5.23
N THR A 19 -6.28 -11.01 -5.95
CA THR A 19 -5.78 -12.37 -6.10
C THR A 19 -4.47 -12.59 -5.33
N PRO A 20 -4.25 -13.78 -4.74
CA PRO A 20 -3.01 -14.08 -4.00
C PRO A 20 -1.74 -13.86 -4.82
N ILE A 21 -1.75 -14.26 -6.09
CA ILE A 21 -0.58 -14.18 -6.98
C ILE A 21 -0.17 -12.72 -7.18
N LYS A 22 -1.12 -11.83 -7.50
CA LYS A 22 -0.83 -10.40 -7.66
C LYS A 22 -0.31 -9.77 -6.37
N ILE A 23 -0.94 -10.07 -5.23
CA ILE A 23 -0.49 -9.56 -3.92
C ILE A 23 0.95 -9.99 -3.64
N HIS A 24 1.29 -11.25 -3.90
CA HIS A 24 2.65 -11.75 -3.70
C HIS A 24 3.65 -11.04 -4.61
N SER A 25 3.37 -10.93 -5.91
CA SER A 25 4.24 -10.24 -6.86
C SER A 25 4.49 -8.78 -6.48
N VAL A 26 3.43 -8.05 -6.10
CA VAL A 26 3.55 -6.66 -5.67
C VAL A 26 4.33 -6.53 -4.36
N THR A 27 4.10 -7.43 -3.41
CA THR A 27 4.85 -7.46 -2.13
C THR A 27 6.35 -7.64 -2.37
N GLU A 28 6.75 -8.60 -3.21
CA GLU A 28 8.15 -8.83 -3.52
C GLU A 28 8.77 -7.67 -4.31
N TRP A 29 8.00 -7.04 -5.19
CA TRP A 29 8.47 -5.87 -5.93
C TRP A 29 8.72 -4.65 -5.02
N ILE A 30 7.82 -4.37 -4.08
CA ILE A 30 7.99 -3.30 -3.08
C ILE A 30 9.25 -3.55 -2.25
N ARG A 31 9.48 -4.79 -1.80
CA ARG A 31 10.68 -5.14 -1.03
C ARG A 31 11.97 -4.93 -1.81
N LYS A 32 11.92 -5.11 -3.14
CA LYS A 32 13.07 -4.89 -4.01
C LYS A 32 13.34 -3.41 -4.29
N GLN A 33 12.29 -2.59 -4.40
CA GLN A 33 12.42 -1.15 -4.63
C GLN A 33 12.71 -0.36 -3.35
N ASP A 34 12.22 -0.86 -2.22
CA ASP A 34 12.31 -0.25 -0.88
C ASP A 34 11.93 1.24 -0.84
N PRO A 35 10.73 1.64 -1.31
CA PRO A 35 10.35 3.04 -1.27
C PRO A 35 10.08 3.51 0.18
N SER A 36 9.99 4.82 0.42
CA SER A 36 9.52 5.34 1.71
C SER A 36 8.00 5.16 1.86
N VAL A 37 7.25 5.43 0.78
CA VAL A 37 5.79 5.31 0.73
C VAL A 37 5.37 4.68 -0.59
N CYS A 38 4.35 3.81 -0.57
CA CYS A 38 3.73 3.28 -1.76
C CYS A 38 2.21 3.50 -1.77
N TYR A 39 1.69 4.08 -2.86
CA TYR A 39 0.27 4.33 -3.08
C TYR A 39 -0.26 3.43 -4.20
N PHE A 40 -1.37 2.76 -3.93
CA PHE A 40 -2.05 1.88 -4.87
C PHE A 40 -3.43 2.43 -5.19
N GLN A 41 -3.75 2.53 -6.47
CA GLN A 41 -5.09 2.85 -6.97
C GLN A 41 -5.80 1.58 -7.46
N GLU A 42 -7.12 1.65 -7.50
CA GLU A 42 -8.04 0.63 -8.02
C GLU A 42 -7.79 -0.78 -7.45
N THR A 43 -7.39 -0.85 -6.17
CA THR A 43 -6.92 -2.12 -5.57
C THR A 43 -8.01 -3.18 -5.47
N HIS A 44 -9.28 -2.77 -5.35
CA HIS A 44 -10.43 -3.64 -5.16
C HIS A 44 -10.28 -4.65 -4.00
N LEU A 45 -9.37 -4.37 -3.06
CA LEU A 45 -9.11 -5.18 -1.88
C LEU A 45 -10.29 -5.08 -0.91
N ARG A 46 -10.58 -6.14 -0.16
CA ARG A 46 -11.55 -6.08 0.93
C ARG A 46 -10.80 -5.76 2.22
N PRO A 47 -11.12 -4.69 2.96
CA PRO A 47 -10.42 -4.32 4.20
C PRO A 47 -10.41 -5.43 5.25
N LYS A 48 -11.44 -6.30 5.28
CA LYS A 48 -11.58 -7.45 6.19
C LYS A 48 -11.53 -8.81 5.46
N GLY A 49 -10.99 -8.89 4.24
CA GLY A 49 -10.95 -10.13 3.45
C GLY A 49 -9.78 -11.06 3.77
N THR A 50 -9.81 -12.26 3.19
CA THR A 50 -8.71 -13.24 3.20
C THR A 50 -7.48 -12.74 2.44
N PHE A 51 -7.68 -11.93 1.39
CA PHE A 51 -6.62 -11.39 0.55
C PHE A 51 -6.36 -9.93 0.93
N ARG A 52 -5.28 -9.70 1.69
CA ARG A 52 -4.86 -8.39 2.20
C ARG A 52 -3.42 -8.12 1.78
N LEU A 53 -3.14 -6.89 1.38
CA LEU A 53 -1.79 -6.42 1.10
C LEU A 53 -1.04 -6.21 2.43
N LYS A 54 -0.04 -7.04 2.70
CA LYS A 54 0.81 -6.98 3.90
C LYS A 54 2.26 -7.16 3.52
N VAL A 55 3.09 -6.20 3.89
CA VAL A 55 4.56 -6.26 3.76
C VAL A 55 5.13 -6.18 5.17
N ARG A 56 6.13 -7.00 5.51
CA ARG A 56 6.73 -7.00 6.86
C ARG A 56 7.49 -5.70 7.09
N GLY A 57 7.25 -5.04 8.22
CA GLY A 57 7.88 -3.75 8.56
C GLY A 57 7.17 -2.55 7.93
N TRP A 58 5.94 -2.76 7.42
CA TRP A 58 5.14 -1.74 6.78
C TRP A 58 3.71 -1.76 7.29
N ARG A 59 3.12 -0.57 7.41
CA ARG A 59 1.72 -0.34 7.75
C ARG A 59 0.90 -0.14 6.48
N THR A 60 -0.25 -0.82 6.40
CA THR A 60 -1.22 -0.64 5.30
C THR A 60 -2.42 0.18 5.76
N ILE A 61 -2.73 1.25 5.03
CA ILE A 61 -3.93 2.08 5.20
C ILE A 61 -4.83 1.85 3.98
N HIS A 62 -6.11 1.57 4.21
CA HIS A 62 -7.06 1.34 3.14
C HIS A 62 -8.09 2.47 3.09
N ASN A 63 -8.26 3.07 1.91
CA ASN A 63 -9.41 3.93 1.64
C ASN A 63 -10.47 3.12 0.89
N ALA A 64 -11.59 2.86 1.57
CA ALA A 64 -12.74 2.15 1.01
C ALA A 64 -13.92 3.09 0.89
N ASN A 65 -14.55 3.10 -0.29
CA ASN A 65 -15.69 3.95 -0.57
C ASN A 65 -16.94 3.09 -0.88
N GLY A 66 -18.09 3.48 -0.31
CA GLY A 66 -19.40 2.93 -0.62
C GLY A 66 -19.80 1.60 0.04
N LEU A 67 -21.03 1.17 -0.29
CA LEU A 67 -21.74 0.02 0.31
C LEU A 67 -21.02 -1.33 0.15
N GLN A 68 -20.25 -1.50 -0.95
CA GLN A 68 -19.55 -2.76 -1.26
C GLN A 68 -18.25 -2.97 -0.47
N LYS A 69 -17.82 -1.98 0.36
CA LYS A 69 -16.61 -2.03 1.21
C LYS A 69 -15.36 -2.56 0.50
N LYS A 70 -15.16 -2.21 -0.77
CA LYS A 70 -13.90 -2.47 -1.49
C LYS A 70 -13.02 -1.23 -1.39
N ALA A 71 -11.74 -1.43 -1.11
CA ALA A 71 -10.75 -0.39 -1.12
C ALA A 71 -10.54 0.10 -2.56
N ARG A 72 -10.77 1.39 -2.78
CA ARG A 72 -10.39 2.05 -4.04
C ARG A 72 -8.90 2.36 -4.03
N ALA A 73 -8.35 2.65 -2.86
CA ALA A 73 -6.93 2.89 -2.73
C ALA A 73 -6.34 2.22 -1.48
N ALA A 74 -5.05 1.96 -1.53
CA ALA A 74 -4.26 1.54 -0.38
C ALA A 74 -2.97 2.35 -0.32
N ILE A 75 -2.50 2.65 0.89
CA ILE A 75 -1.19 3.25 1.13
C ILE A 75 -0.40 2.26 1.98
N LEU A 76 0.85 2.03 1.61
CA LEU A 76 1.85 1.31 2.40
C LEU A 76 2.93 2.30 2.84
N THR A 77 3.25 2.30 4.12
CA THR A 77 4.35 3.09 4.70
C THR A 77 5.28 2.21 5.50
N SER A 78 6.58 2.49 5.46
CA SER A 78 7.51 1.89 6.43
C SER A 78 7.08 2.20 7.86
N ASP A 79 7.20 1.22 8.77
CA ASP A 79 6.83 1.38 10.18
C ASP A 79 7.69 2.44 10.91
N ASN A 80 8.86 2.76 10.35
CA ASN A 80 9.80 3.73 10.91
C ASN A 80 9.52 5.18 10.44
N LEU A 81 8.50 5.41 9.61
CA LEU A 81 8.16 6.73 9.09
C LEU A 81 6.98 7.35 9.86
N ASP A 82 7.25 8.49 10.51
CA ASP A 82 6.22 9.31 11.15
C ASP A 82 5.54 10.23 10.12
N LEU A 83 4.53 9.71 9.43
CA LEU A 83 3.72 10.46 8.47
C LEU A 83 2.28 10.64 8.97
N ILE A 84 1.78 11.87 8.87
CA ILE A 84 0.36 12.19 9.11
C ILE A 84 -0.39 12.07 7.78
N PHE A 85 -1.32 11.13 7.72
CA PHE A 85 -2.24 11.01 6.59
C PHE A 85 -3.46 11.89 6.80
N LEU A 86 -3.73 12.80 5.87
CA LEU A 86 -5.01 13.51 5.84
C LEU A 86 -6.11 12.50 5.51
N ASN A 87 -7.16 12.47 6.33
CA ASN A 87 -8.32 11.62 6.09
C ASN A 87 -9.09 12.14 4.86
N PHE A 88 -8.84 11.54 3.69
CA PHE A 88 -9.66 11.75 2.51
C PHE A 88 -10.94 10.94 2.68
N THR A 89 -11.98 11.59 3.23
CA THR A 89 -13.32 11.02 3.42
C THR A 89 -14.14 11.18 2.16
#